data_AF-A0A291GU23-F1
#
_entry.id   AF-A0A291GU23-F1
#
_cell.length_a   1.000
_cell.length_b   1.000
_cell.length_c   1.000
_cell.angle_alpha   90.00
_cell.angle_beta   90.00
_cell.angle_gamma   90.00
#
_symmetry.space_group_name_H-M   'P 1'
#
loop_
_entity.id
_entity.type
_entity.pdbx_description
1 polymer ?
#
loop_
_entity_poly.entity_id
_entity_poly.type
_entity_poly.pdbx_seq_one_letter_code
_entity_poly.pdbx_strand_id
1 'polypeptide(L)'
;MTSPYSRPLPPLTSLPDPQRLPEESTSLVPPGEIIAESKAEIRRRLLRILWAPALVLLGLWYLLLTLYVGGTSPIFWLLSLLAGLAEPGILRSTVLGLGFTPDGIGTAYLLVPAAATFLSLLPALLAPSAVAGLLPQHFLTEQAFQRAVTTRVTATLMLMPVLAVLLLPVTVLLEVPQPWSGLGAGPLSAWCLGIAALQVAWVLVRRLVTAPTLLGIPDAAALATTARIDPDLERRAAAAAQVQAQDRRHLPPNLGTPALNRAATPRGALLALGLIARSSLVRVLPTATGLGWIIFGITDVVTVISRLSTNELTDMTSPLRWQQLVVVAGVSVPVVLALAFTPALAVMLSASQRERVDDLRTHESWIHRARVNRWESRAVELCGWLGFLWVFAGAVVIGVLLGQLQISSALTGVWVAAALLVLAPLQGYAADTAMRTGLRDVLYGPAGDYMRRKSPYVLVAPDVGTRSDRAKDPAVRAALRRRLQGDADAHALEIFDLDAAGERLWVDDSEPGATDTAVREADLARGRLPDFGGEGSSFTGGGQEPAEFGESRHGIPDSVSGLRDLRD
;
A
#
# COMPACT_ATOMS: atom_id res chain seq x y z
N MET A 1 -19.13 -35.88 18.18
CA MET A 1 -20.34 -36.03 19.01
C MET A 1 -20.29 -34.96 20.08
N THR A 2 -21.26 -34.04 20.11
CA THR A 2 -21.38 -32.98 21.11
C THR A 2 -22.04 -33.54 22.37
N SER A 3 -21.63 -33.06 23.56
CA SER A 3 -22.14 -33.50 24.85
C SER A 3 -23.67 -33.36 24.95
N PRO A 4 -24.40 -34.35 25.51
CA PRO A 4 -25.85 -34.31 25.68
C PRO A 4 -26.34 -33.20 26.62
N TYR A 5 -25.43 -32.48 27.29
CA TYR A 5 -25.73 -31.34 28.18
C TYR A 5 -25.33 -29.98 27.59
N SER A 6 -24.91 -29.91 26.33
CA SER A 6 -24.65 -28.62 25.69
C SER A 6 -25.97 -27.92 25.35
N ARG A 7 -26.41 -27.01 26.22
CA ARG A 7 -27.46 -26.05 25.85
C ARG A 7 -26.92 -25.18 24.72
N PRO A 8 -27.65 -25.02 23.58
CA PRO A 8 -27.28 -24.06 22.57
C PRO A 8 -27.26 -22.68 23.23
N LEU A 9 -26.13 -21.99 23.14
CA LEU A 9 -26.04 -20.60 23.60
C LEU A 9 -27.02 -19.78 22.76
N PRO A 10 -27.72 -18.79 23.36
CA PRO A 10 -28.53 -17.86 22.59
C PRO A 10 -27.63 -17.17 21.55
N PRO A 11 -28.17 -16.88 20.35
CA PRO A 11 -27.38 -16.28 19.29
C PRO A 11 -26.79 -14.95 19.76
N LEU A 12 -25.54 -14.70 19.39
CA LEU A 12 -24.82 -13.47 19.74
C LEU A 12 -25.32 -12.30 18.86
N THR A 13 -26.58 -11.92 19.06
CA THR A 13 -27.23 -10.77 18.43
C THR A 13 -27.16 -9.56 19.36
N SER A 14 -27.11 -8.35 18.79
CA SER A 14 -27.21 -7.08 19.54
C SER A 14 -26.11 -6.80 20.57
N LEU A 15 -24.91 -7.36 20.38
CA LEU A 15 -23.74 -7.00 21.19
C LEU A 15 -23.31 -5.56 20.90
N PRO A 16 -22.77 -4.83 21.88
CA PRO A 16 -22.29 -3.47 21.63
C PRO A 16 -21.27 -3.46 20.49
N ASP A 17 -21.36 -2.47 19.63
CA ASP A 17 -20.39 -2.27 18.55
C ASP A 17 -18.97 -2.16 19.16
N PRO A 18 -17.94 -2.63 18.43
CA PRO A 18 -16.57 -2.57 18.94
C PRO A 18 -16.20 -1.13 19.25
N GLN A 19 -15.71 -0.88 20.47
CA GLN A 19 -15.31 0.47 20.90
C GLN A 19 -14.10 0.93 20.09
N ARG A 20 -14.16 2.19 19.62
CA ARG A 20 -13.04 2.85 18.97
C ARG A 20 -12.08 3.40 20.02
N LEU A 21 -10.79 3.29 19.74
CA LEU A 21 -9.73 3.91 20.51
C LEU A 21 -9.66 5.40 20.18
N PRO A 22 -9.25 6.25 21.14
CA PRO A 22 -9.03 7.67 20.87
C PRO A 22 -7.93 7.86 19.82
N GLU A 23 -8.08 8.88 18.99
CA GLU A 23 -7.08 9.28 18.01
C GLU A 23 -5.83 9.78 18.75
N GLU A 24 -4.66 9.21 18.41
CA GLU A 24 -3.39 9.67 18.95
C GLU A 24 -2.79 10.72 18.00
N SER A 25 -2.42 11.88 18.54
CA SER A 25 -1.72 12.91 17.78
C SER A 25 -0.30 12.45 17.45
N THR A 26 0.00 12.26 16.16
CA THR A 26 1.34 11.90 15.66
C THR A 26 2.39 12.99 15.92
N SER A 27 1.95 14.22 16.19
CA SER A 27 2.79 15.37 16.53
C SER A 27 3.39 15.27 17.94
N LEU A 28 2.67 14.68 18.90
CA LEU A 28 3.08 14.60 20.32
C LEU A 28 3.72 13.25 20.70
N VAL A 29 4.20 12.49 19.70
CA VAL A 29 4.84 11.19 19.93
C VAL A 29 6.22 11.41 20.55
N PRO A 30 6.54 10.74 21.69
CA PRO A 30 7.82 10.91 22.34
C PRO A 30 8.96 10.38 21.47
N PRO A 31 10.16 10.99 21.54
CA PRO A 31 11.28 10.64 20.68
C PRO A 31 11.69 9.16 20.77
N GLY A 32 11.65 8.56 21.96
CA GLY A 32 12.01 7.15 22.17
C GLY A 32 11.13 6.15 21.40
N GLU A 33 9.91 6.54 21.03
CA GLU A 33 8.95 5.71 20.28
C GLU A 33 9.07 5.88 18.75
N ILE A 34 10.06 6.65 18.26
CA ILE A 34 10.31 6.90 16.85
C ILE A 34 11.48 6.02 16.35
N ILE A 35 11.24 5.22 15.31
CA ILE A 35 12.20 4.22 14.80
C ILE A 35 13.45 4.88 14.22
N ALA A 36 13.28 5.82 13.29
CA ALA A 36 14.38 6.48 12.59
C ALA A 36 14.55 7.93 13.02
N GLU A 37 15.78 8.41 13.04
CA GLU A 37 16.12 9.78 13.43
C GLU A 37 15.51 10.80 12.47
N SER A 38 15.46 10.47 11.17
CA SER A 38 14.86 11.32 10.14
C SER A 38 14.56 10.55 8.86
N LYS A 39 13.77 11.16 7.97
CA LYS A 39 13.57 10.67 6.59
C LYS A 39 14.91 10.54 5.83
N ALA A 40 15.89 11.40 6.13
CA ALA A 40 17.21 11.36 5.52
C ALA A 40 18.02 10.12 5.93
N GLU A 41 17.84 9.63 7.15
CA GLU A 41 18.48 8.39 7.60
C GLU A 41 17.95 7.17 6.83
N ILE A 42 16.63 7.05 6.70
CA ILE A 42 15.98 6.00 5.91
C ILE A 42 16.49 6.05 4.46
N ARG A 43 16.60 7.26 3.89
CA ARG A 43 17.17 7.46 2.56
C ARG A 43 18.61 6.94 2.44
N ARG A 44 19.49 7.26 3.40
CA ARG A 44 20.88 6.78 3.40
C ARG A 44 20.95 5.25 3.45
N ARG A 45 20.14 4.62 4.31
CA ARG A 45 20.06 3.15 4.41
C ARG A 45 19.56 2.53 3.10
N LEU A 46 18.53 3.12 2.48
CA LEU A 46 18.01 2.68 1.18
C LEU A 46 19.09 2.77 0.08
N LEU A 47 19.79 3.90 -0.02
CA LEU A 47 20.82 4.11 -1.05
C LEU A 47 21.97 3.08 -0.95
N ARG A 48 22.33 2.64 0.26
CA ARG A 48 23.35 1.60 0.46
C ARG A 48 22.93 0.22 -0.06
N ILE A 49 21.63 -0.07 -0.06
CA ILE A 49 21.08 -1.36 -0.49
C ILE A 49 20.58 -1.31 -1.94
N LEU A 50 20.49 -0.11 -2.53
CA LEU A 50 19.86 0.14 -3.83
C LEU A 50 20.56 -0.54 -5.02
N TRP A 51 21.84 -0.92 -4.89
CA TRP A 51 22.58 -1.59 -5.96
C TRP A 51 21.92 -2.91 -6.40
N ALA A 52 21.37 -3.68 -5.45
CA ALA A 52 20.76 -4.98 -5.73
C ALA A 52 19.44 -4.85 -6.54
N PRO A 53 18.44 -4.04 -6.12
CA PRO A 53 17.26 -3.79 -6.95
C PRO A 53 17.60 -3.04 -8.24
N ALA A 54 18.67 -2.23 -8.29
CA ALA A 54 19.12 -1.60 -9.54
C ALA A 54 19.53 -2.64 -10.60
N LEU A 55 20.21 -3.73 -10.22
CA LEU A 55 20.54 -4.83 -11.13
C LEU A 55 19.29 -5.54 -11.65
N VAL A 56 18.27 -5.74 -10.80
CA VAL A 56 16.99 -6.31 -11.22
C VAL A 56 16.26 -5.38 -12.20
N LEU A 57 16.25 -4.08 -11.93
CA LEU A 57 15.66 -3.07 -12.82
C LEU A 57 16.40 -2.99 -14.16
N LEU A 58 17.73 -3.08 -14.14
CA LEU A 58 18.54 -3.12 -15.36
C LEU A 58 18.19 -4.33 -16.21
N GLY A 59 18.16 -5.53 -15.61
CA GLY A 59 17.74 -6.75 -16.30
C GLY A 59 16.31 -6.67 -16.83
N LEU A 60 15.39 -6.08 -16.05
CA LEU A 60 14.02 -5.83 -16.48
C LEU A 60 13.97 -4.90 -17.70
N TRP A 61 14.71 -3.79 -17.72
CA TRP A 61 14.71 -2.86 -18.85
C TRP A 61 15.32 -3.48 -20.12
N TYR A 62 16.37 -4.30 -19.98
CA TYR A 62 16.87 -5.10 -21.10
C TYR A 62 15.82 -6.06 -21.65
N LEU A 63 15.10 -6.74 -20.75
CA LEU A 63 14.03 -7.66 -21.13
C LEU A 63 12.88 -6.91 -21.81
N LEU A 64 12.42 -5.79 -21.25
CA LEU A 64 11.35 -4.97 -21.83
C LEU A 64 11.74 -4.39 -23.20
N LEU A 65 12.99 -3.94 -23.37
CA LEU A 65 13.49 -3.49 -24.67
C LEU A 65 13.50 -4.63 -25.69
N THR A 66 13.89 -5.83 -25.26
CA THR A 66 13.89 -7.02 -26.13
C THR A 66 12.47 -7.44 -26.53
N LEU A 67 11.52 -7.38 -25.59
CA LEU A 67 10.12 -7.61 -25.88
C LEU A 67 9.53 -6.53 -26.79
N TYR A 68 9.97 -5.28 -26.66
CA TYR A 68 9.53 -4.20 -27.54
C TYR A 68 10.02 -4.41 -28.99
N VAL A 69 11.30 -4.71 -29.18
CA VAL A 69 11.90 -4.93 -30.50
C VAL A 69 11.38 -6.23 -31.12
N GLY A 70 11.44 -7.34 -30.39
CA GLY A 70 10.95 -8.63 -30.87
C GLY A 70 9.43 -8.71 -31.01
N GLY A 71 8.72 -7.86 -30.26
CA GLY A 71 7.27 -7.81 -30.24
C GLY A 71 6.62 -7.25 -31.49
N THR A 72 7.34 -6.54 -32.36
CA THR A 72 6.76 -6.05 -33.62
C THR A 72 6.18 -7.20 -34.45
N SER A 73 6.91 -8.32 -34.53
CA SER A 73 6.41 -9.60 -35.01
C SER A 73 7.35 -10.73 -34.55
N PRO A 74 7.04 -11.41 -33.43
CA PRO A 74 7.89 -12.45 -32.87
C PRO A 74 8.23 -13.57 -33.86
N ILE A 75 7.24 -14.03 -34.63
CA ILE A 75 7.43 -15.14 -35.58
C ILE A 75 8.22 -14.69 -36.81
N PHE A 76 7.99 -13.48 -37.32
CA PHE A 76 8.78 -12.96 -38.43
C PHE A 76 10.24 -12.75 -38.03
N TRP A 77 10.51 -12.26 -36.82
CA TRP A 77 11.88 -12.18 -36.26
C TRP A 77 12.54 -13.55 -36.16
N LEU A 78 11.83 -14.55 -35.63
CA LEU A 78 12.33 -15.92 -35.51
C LEU A 78 12.71 -16.51 -36.88
N LEU A 79 11.81 -16.41 -37.85
CA LEU A 79 12.04 -16.90 -39.21
C LEU A 79 13.19 -16.15 -39.90
N SER A 80 13.27 -14.82 -39.71
CA SER A 80 14.34 -13.99 -40.26
C SER A 80 15.70 -14.30 -39.65
N LEU A 81 15.76 -14.60 -38.35
CA LEU A 81 16.99 -15.06 -37.68
C LEU A 81 17.46 -16.40 -38.24
N LEU A 82 16.54 -17.36 -38.43
CA LEU A 82 16.86 -18.66 -39.02
C LEU A 82 17.34 -18.53 -40.46
N ALA A 83 16.66 -17.72 -41.28
CA ALA A 83 17.09 -17.43 -42.65
C ALA A 83 18.42 -16.67 -42.69
N GLY A 84 18.64 -15.76 -41.73
CA GLY A 84 19.87 -14.98 -41.57
C GLY A 84 21.11 -15.82 -41.27
N LEU A 85 20.95 -17.04 -40.72
CA LEU A 85 22.06 -17.99 -40.55
C LEU A 85 22.61 -18.47 -41.90
N ALA A 86 21.76 -18.51 -42.94
CA ALA A 86 22.17 -18.87 -44.30
C ALA A 86 22.59 -17.64 -45.10
N GLU A 87 21.86 -16.52 -44.98
CA GLU A 87 22.13 -15.28 -45.71
C GLU A 87 22.02 -14.04 -44.78
N PRO A 88 23.15 -13.48 -44.32
CA PRO A 88 23.16 -12.35 -43.37
C PRO A 88 22.45 -11.09 -43.88
N GLY A 89 22.31 -10.92 -45.20
CA GLY A 89 21.57 -9.81 -45.82
C GLY A 89 20.10 -9.78 -45.45
N ILE A 90 19.49 -10.95 -45.17
CA ILE A 90 18.08 -11.08 -44.79
C ILE A 90 17.82 -10.42 -43.42
N LEU A 91 18.74 -10.55 -42.48
CA LEU A 91 18.60 -9.89 -41.18
C LEU A 91 18.61 -8.36 -41.30
N ARG A 92 19.43 -7.82 -42.21
CA ARG A 92 19.48 -6.37 -42.45
C ARG A 92 18.20 -5.86 -43.12
N SER A 93 17.64 -6.60 -44.06
CA SER A 93 16.37 -6.23 -44.69
C SER A 93 15.20 -6.34 -43.73
N THR A 94 15.17 -7.36 -42.86
CA THR A 94 14.17 -7.50 -41.78
C THR A 94 14.19 -6.32 -40.81
N VAL A 95 15.37 -5.92 -40.34
CA VAL A 95 15.53 -4.76 -39.42
C VAL A 95 14.92 -3.49 -40.03
N LEU A 96 15.27 -3.19 -41.29
CA LEU A 96 14.75 -2.02 -42.00
C LEU A 96 13.25 -2.15 -42.30
N GLY A 97 12.80 -3.34 -42.70
CA GLY A 97 11.39 -3.63 -43.01
C GLY A 97 10.46 -3.50 -41.81
N LEU A 98 10.96 -3.72 -40.60
CA LEU A 98 10.22 -3.52 -39.34
C LEU A 98 10.32 -2.09 -38.79
N GLY A 99 10.93 -1.16 -39.54
CA GLY A 99 11.06 0.25 -39.15
C GLY A 99 12.20 0.53 -38.16
N PHE A 100 13.16 -0.39 -38.01
CA PHE A 100 14.35 -0.20 -37.19
C PHE A 100 15.59 0.12 -38.04
N THR A 101 16.59 0.72 -37.42
CA THR A 101 17.95 0.85 -37.98
C THR A 101 18.93 0.02 -37.16
N PRO A 102 19.95 -0.63 -37.77
CA PRO A 102 20.94 -1.40 -37.03
C PRO A 102 21.64 -0.59 -35.93
N ASP A 103 22.03 0.65 -36.26
CA ASP A 103 22.67 1.57 -35.32
C ASP A 103 21.69 2.03 -34.23
N GLY A 104 20.41 2.23 -34.57
CA GLY A 104 19.35 2.56 -33.62
C GLY A 104 19.12 1.44 -32.60
N ILE A 105 19.10 0.18 -33.04
CA ILE A 105 19.01 -0.97 -32.13
C ILE A 105 20.25 -1.04 -31.24
N GLY A 106 21.45 -0.95 -31.82
CA GLY A 106 22.71 -1.01 -31.06
C GLY A 106 22.80 0.09 -29.99
N THR A 107 22.49 1.33 -30.36
CA THR A 107 22.46 2.47 -29.42
C THR A 107 21.37 2.31 -28.36
N ALA A 108 20.18 1.81 -28.72
CA ALA A 108 19.11 1.57 -27.76
C ALA A 108 19.52 0.53 -26.70
N TYR A 109 20.11 -0.60 -27.09
CA TYR A 109 20.56 -1.63 -26.14
C TYR A 109 21.72 -1.17 -25.26
N LEU A 110 22.53 -0.21 -25.73
CA LEU A 110 23.64 0.34 -24.96
C LEU A 110 23.17 1.41 -23.95
N LEU A 111 22.25 2.29 -24.35
CA LEU A 111 21.89 3.48 -23.58
C LEU A 111 20.56 3.35 -22.83
N VAL A 112 19.51 2.79 -23.44
CA VAL A 112 18.15 2.83 -22.90
C VAL A 112 18.05 2.09 -21.57
N PRO A 113 18.53 0.85 -21.41
CA PRO A 113 18.44 0.16 -20.12
C PRO A 113 19.18 0.88 -19.00
N ALA A 114 20.36 1.46 -19.29
CA ALA A 114 21.13 2.22 -18.31
C ALA A 114 20.41 3.51 -17.89
N ALA A 115 19.96 4.30 -18.86
CA ALA A 115 19.23 5.55 -18.62
C ALA A 115 17.89 5.29 -17.91
N ALA A 116 17.13 4.30 -18.36
CA ALA A 116 15.84 3.93 -17.78
C ALA A 116 16.01 3.37 -16.36
N THR A 117 17.08 2.62 -16.08
CA THR A 117 17.40 2.19 -14.71
C THR A 117 17.67 3.39 -13.83
N PHE A 118 18.51 4.33 -14.27
CA PHE A 118 18.77 5.57 -13.53
C PHE A 118 17.48 6.34 -13.23
N LEU A 119 16.60 6.50 -14.22
CA LEU A 119 15.29 7.13 -14.04
C LEU A 119 14.39 6.35 -13.07
N SER A 120 14.40 5.01 -13.09
CA SER A 120 13.67 4.18 -12.13
C SER A 120 14.17 4.32 -10.69
N LEU A 121 15.41 4.73 -10.48
CA LEU A 121 15.97 4.96 -9.15
C LEU A 121 15.61 6.34 -8.58
N LEU A 122 15.28 7.33 -9.42
CA LEU A 122 14.92 8.67 -8.94
C LEU A 122 13.70 8.67 -8.01
N PRO A 123 12.59 7.95 -8.30
CA PRO A 123 11.46 7.81 -7.38
C PRO A 123 11.82 7.18 -6.03
N ALA A 124 12.94 6.45 -5.91
CA ALA A 124 13.39 5.89 -4.63
C ALA A 124 13.66 6.99 -3.59
N LEU A 125 13.95 8.21 -4.02
CA LEU A 125 14.10 9.38 -3.15
C LEU A 125 12.79 9.74 -2.41
N LEU A 126 11.63 9.33 -2.94
CA LEU A 126 10.30 9.51 -2.34
C LEU A 126 9.90 8.33 -1.44
N ALA A 127 10.65 7.23 -1.44
CA ALA A 127 10.34 6.07 -0.62
C ALA A 127 10.33 6.38 0.90
N PRO A 128 11.25 7.22 1.46
CA PRO A 128 11.18 7.62 2.86
C PRO A 128 9.88 8.34 3.20
N SER A 129 9.39 9.25 2.35
CA SER A 129 8.10 9.93 2.57
C SER A 129 6.93 8.97 2.49
N ALA A 130 6.97 7.99 1.59
CA ALA A 130 5.93 6.98 1.46
C ALA A 130 5.82 6.08 2.71
N VAL A 131 6.93 5.89 3.44
CA VAL A 131 6.99 5.00 4.62
C VAL A 131 6.88 5.78 5.94
N ALA A 132 7.31 7.05 6.00
CA ALA A 132 7.40 7.83 7.23
C ALA A 132 6.09 7.91 8.02
N GLY A 133 4.96 8.13 7.34
CA GLY A 133 3.63 8.23 7.96
C GLY A 133 2.98 6.90 8.34
N LEU A 134 3.72 5.78 8.28
CA LEU A 134 3.21 4.50 8.77
C LEU A 134 3.28 4.46 10.30
N LEU A 135 2.17 4.03 10.92
CA LEU A 135 2.06 3.83 12.36
C LEU A 135 2.10 2.31 12.64
N PRO A 136 3.21 1.76 13.18
CA PRO A 136 3.36 0.30 13.37
C PRO A 136 2.25 -0.30 14.23
N GLN A 137 1.81 0.43 15.26
CA GLN A 137 0.76 0.00 16.19
C GLN A 137 -0.63 -0.15 15.56
N HIS A 138 -0.89 0.54 14.44
CA HIS A 138 -2.17 0.46 13.74
C HIS A 138 -2.31 -0.84 12.91
N PHE A 139 -1.23 -1.60 12.75
CA PHE A 139 -1.25 -2.91 12.13
C PHE A 139 -1.42 -4.00 13.20
N LEU A 140 -2.42 -4.86 13.02
CA LEU A 140 -2.68 -5.97 13.95
C LEU A 140 -1.52 -6.96 14.06
N THR A 141 -0.67 -7.09 13.03
CA THR A 141 0.48 -8.00 13.06
C THR A 141 1.75 -7.32 12.58
N GLU A 142 2.89 -7.70 13.15
CA GLU A 142 4.19 -7.14 12.74
C GLU A 142 4.50 -7.47 11.28
N GLN A 143 4.11 -8.68 10.85
CA GLN A 143 4.22 -9.10 9.47
C GLN A 143 3.42 -8.20 8.51
N ALA A 144 2.23 -7.71 8.90
CA ALA A 144 1.44 -6.81 8.06
C ALA A 144 2.11 -5.43 7.92
N PHE A 145 2.66 -4.90 9.01
CA PHE A 145 3.45 -3.66 9.00
C PHE A 145 4.67 -3.78 8.09
N GLN A 146 5.51 -4.79 8.30
CA GLN A 146 6.72 -5.00 7.47
C GLN A 146 6.38 -5.23 6.00
N ARG A 147 5.29 -5.96 5.71
CA ARG A 147 4.79 -6.10 4.34
C ARG A 147 4.34 -4.76 3.75
N ALA A 148 3.73 -3.86 4.52
CA ALA A 148 3.31 -2.54 4.05
C ALA A 148 4.52 -1.68 3.70
N VAL A 149 5.54 -1.64 4.56
CA VAL A 149 6.81 -0.94 4.31
C VAL A 149 7.45 -1.42 3.01
N THR A 150 7.69 -2.74 2.89
CA THR A 150 8.30 -3.33 1.68
C THR A 150 7.49 -3.07 0.41
N THR A 151 6.15 -3.14 0.49
CA THR A 151 5.27 -2.88 -0.66
C THR A 151 5.38 -1.43 -1.12
N ARG A 152 5.38 -0.45 -0.21
CA ARG A 152 5.48 0.97 -0.58
C ARG A 152 6.82 1.31 -1.22
N VAL A 153 7.92 0.78 -0.69
CA VAL A 153 9.26 1.00 -1.29
C VAL A 153 9.36 0.31 -2.65
N THR A 154 8.90 -0.92 -2.78
CA THR A 154 8.86 -1.64 -4.07
C THR A 154 8.04 -0.87 -5.10
N ALA A 155 6.88 -0.33 -4.70
CA ALA A 155 6.02 0.46 -5.58
C ALA A 155 6.73 1.70 -6.14
N THR A 156 7.49 2.42 -5.31
CA THR A 156 8.28 3.57 -5.78
C THR A 156 9.33 3.17 -6.81
N LEU A 157 10.04 2.07 -6.60
CA LEU A 157 11.08 1.57 -7.53
C LEU A 157 10.51 1.04 -8.85
N MET A 158 9.34 0.39 -8.78
CA MET A 158 8.68 -0.21 -9.94
C MET A 158 7.80 0.79 -10.71
N LEU A 159 7.69 2.04 -10.26
CA LEU A 159 6.80 3.04 -10.85
C LEU A 159 7.12 3.27 -12.33
N MET A 160 8.39 3.53 -12.69
CA MET A 160 8.77 3.84 -14.07
C MET A 160 8.58 2.65 -15.03
N PRO A 161 9.02 1.41 -14.71
CA PRO A 161 8.74 0.26 -15.55
C PRO A 161 7.23 -0.03 -15.71
N VAL A 162 6.45 0.11 -14.63
CA VAL A 162 4.99 -0.06 -14.68
C VAL A 162 4.36 0.97 -15.61
N LEU A 163 4.73 2.24 -15.48
CA LEU A 163 4.23 3.30 -16.36
C LEU A 163 4.61 3.05 -17.83
N ALA A 164 5.85 2.65 -18.11
CA ALA A 164 6.28 2.36 -19.48
C ALA A 164 5.44 1.25 -20.13
N VAL A 165 5.22 0.13 -19.43
CA VAL A 165 4.41 -0.99 -19.96
C VAL A 165 2.93 -0.61 -20.11
N LEU A 166 2.38 0.19 -19.20
CA LEU A 166 0.97 0.61 -19.27
C LEU A 166 0.71 1.70 -20.31
N LEU A 167 1.69 2.59 -20.56
CA LEU A 167 1.57 3.67 -21.55
C LEU A 167 1.86 3.19 -22.98
N LEU A 168 2.59 2.09 -23.16
CA LEU A 168 2.96 1.60 -24.49
C LEU A 168 1.74 1.34 -25.42
N PRO A 169 0.64 0.69 -24.99
CA PRO A 169 -0.55 0.59 -25.85
C PRO A 169 -1.19 1.95 -26.16
N VAL A 170 -1.09 2.91 -25.24
CA VAL A 170 -1.64 4.26 -25.43
C VAL A 170 -0.85 5.02 -26.50
N THR A 171 0.47 4.88 -26.56
CA THR A 171 1.27 5.51 -27.63
C THR A 171 0.90 4.97 -29.01
N VAL A 172 0.54 3.68 -29.11
CA VAL A 172 0.04 3.08 -30.35
C VAL A 172 -1.31 3.67 -30.73
N LEU A 173 -2.24 3.79 -29.79
CA LEU A 173 -3.57 4.35 -30.02
C LEU A 173 -3.54 5.85 -30.38
N LEU A 174 -2.52 6.57 -29.94
CA LEU A 174 -2.28 7.97 -30.28
C LEU A 174 -1.45 8.15 -31.55
N GLU A 175 -1.15 7.08 -32.28
CA GLU A 175 -0.38 7.09 -33.54
C GLU A 175 0.98 7.78 -33.40
N VAL A 176 1.61 7.67 -32.24
CA VAL A 176 2.97 8.18 -32.01
C VAL A 176 3.92 7.42 -32.94
N PRO A 177 4.85 8.09 -33.65
CA PRO A 177 5.78 7.43 -34.56
C PRO A 177 6.61 6.37 -33.83
N GLN A 178 6.32 5.09 -34.07
CA GLN A 178 7.03 3.96 -33.47
C GLN A 178 6.90 2.67 -34.32
N PRO A 179 7.84 1.72 -34.18
CA PRO A 179 7.83 0.42 -34.86
C PRO A 179 6.56 -0.43 -34.68
N TRP A 180 5.81 -0.20 -33.59
CA TRP A 180 4.52 -0.85 -33.38
C TRP A 180 3.46 -0.12 -34.22
N SER A 181 3.24 -0.61 -35.45
CA SER A 181 2.25 -0.08 -36.40
C SER A 181 0.78 -0.28 -35.97
N GLY A 182 0.54 -1.06 -34.91
CA GLY A 182 -0.78 -1.28 -34.34
C GLY A 182 -0.77 -2.26 -33.16
N LEU A 183 -1.93 -2.49 -32.55
CA LEU A 183 -2.14 -3.51 -31.51
C LEU A 183 -2.34 -4.89 -32.14
N GLY A 184 -1.34 -5.32 -32.92
CA GLY A 184 -1.23 -6.61 -33.57
C GLY A 184 -1.11 -7.78 -32.60
N ALA A 185 -1.23 -9.00 -33.12
CA ALA A 185 -1.04 -10.22 -32.33
C ALA A 185 0.38 -10.32 -31.73
N GLY A 186 1.42 -10.06 -32.53
CA GLY A 186 2.81 -9.96 -32.04
C GLY A 186 2.99 -8.94 -30.90
N PRO A 187 2.64 -7.65 -31.12
CA PRO A 187 2.78 -6.62 -30.09
C PRO A 187 2.02 -6.93 -28.79
N LEU A 188 0.78 -7.42 -28.90
CA LEU A 188 -0.02 -7.80 -27.72
C LEU A 188 0.55 -9.01 -26.98
N SER A 189 1.12 -9.98 -27.70
CA SER A 189 1.82 -11.13 -27.11
C SER A 189 3.04 -10.68 -26.29
N ALA A 190 3.85 -9.79 -26.86
CA ALA A 190 5.00 -9.20 -26.16
C ALA A 190 4.57 -8.32 -24.99
N TRP A 191 3.46 -7.58 -25.11
CA TRP A 191 2.89 -6.80 -24.02
C TRP A 191 2.45 -7.69 -22.84
N CYS A 192 1.80 -8.83 -23.12
CA CYS A 192 1.47 -9.82 -22.08
C CYS A 192 2.72 -10.36 -21.36
N LEU A 193 3.79 -10.65 -22.10
CA LEU A 193 5.08 -11.03 -21.51
C LEU A 193 5.71 -9.90 -20.70
N GLY A 194 5.58 -8.65 -21.14
CA GLY A 194 6.04 -7.47 -20.41
C GLY A 194 5.35 -7.33 -19.06
N ILE A 195 4.03 -7.52 -19.01
CA ILE A 195 3.27 -7.53 -17.74
C ILE A 195 3.74 -8.70 -16.85
N ALA A 196 3.96 -9.89 -17.40
CA ALA A 196 4.49 -11.02 -16.63
C ALA A 196 5.90 -10.74 -16.07
N ALA A 197 6.77 -10.10 -16.86
CA ALA A 197 8.09 -9.67 -16.44
C ALA A 197 8.04 -8.66 -15.28
N LEU A 198 7.10 -7.70 -15.31
CA LEU A 198 6.87 -6.79 -14.20
C LEU A 198 6.51 -7.52 -12.90
N GLN A 199 5.69 -8.57 -12.98
CA GLN A 199 5.28 -9.36 -11.81
C GLN A 199 6.47 -10.11 -11.19
N VAL A 200 7.33 -10.69 -12.02
CA VAL A 200 8.56 -11.35 -11.56
C VAL A 200 9.52 -10.33 -10.94
N ALA A 201 9.77 -9.21 -11.62
CA ALA A 201 10.63 -8.14 -11.13
C ALA A 201 10.12 -7.56 -9.81
N TRP A 202 8.80 -7.37 -9.67
CA TRP A 202 8.18 -6.93 -8.42
C TRP A 202 8.51 -7.87 -7.25
N VAL A 203 8.41 -9.18 -7.46
CA VAL A 203 8.74 -10.18 -6.43
C VAL A 203 10.24 -10.14 -6.10
N LEU A 204 11.10 -10.02 -7.10
CA LEU A 204 12.55 -9.94 -6.91
C LEU A 204 12.97 -8.69 -6.14
N VAL A 205 12.53 -7.50 -6.58
CA VAL A 205 12.81 -6.22 -5.89
C VAL A 205 12.31 -6.26 -4.45
N ARG A 206 11.10 -6.77 -4.23
CA ARG A 206 10.51 -6.87 -2.88
C ARG A 206 11.30 -7.81 -1.95
N ARG A 207 11.93 -8.86 -2.48
CA ARG A 207 12.79 -9.75 -1.69
C ARG A 207 14.12 -9.09 -1.30
N LEU A 208 14.61 -8.17 -2.14
CA LEU A 208 15.88 -7.48 -1.92
C LEU A 208 15.76 -6.27 -0.98
N VAL A 209 14.57 -5.65 -0.92
CA VAL A 209 14.31 -4.47 -0.07
C VAL A 209 13.36 -4.85 1.07
N THR A 210 13.92 -5.32 2.18
CA THR A 210 13.16 -5.80 3.35
C THR A 210 13.00 -4.71 4.41
N ALA A 211 11.89 -4.72 5.15
CA ALA A 211 11.66 -3.76 6.23
C ALA A 211 12.69 -3.87 7.38
N PRO A 212 13.14 -5.08 7.79
CA PRO A 212 14.18 -5.23 8.80
C PRO A 212 15.49 -4.52 8.44
N THR A 213 15.97 -4.69 7.20
CA THR A 213 17.23 -4.07 6.74
C THR A 213 17.10 -2.56 6.59
N LEU A 214 15.95 -2.06 6.14
CA LEU A 214 15.70 -0.63 5.96
C LEU A 214 15.53 0.11 7.31
N LEU A 215 14.72 -0.45 8.21
CA LEU A 215 14.33 0.20 9.46
C LEU A 215 15.22 -0.18 10.65
N GLY A 216 16.01 -1.25 10.55
CA GLY A 216 16.85 -1.74 11.66
C GLY A 216 16.02 -2.43 12.75
N ILE A 217 14.92 -3.08 12.38
CA ILE A 217 13.99 -3.78 13.28
C ILE A 217 14.13 -5.30 13.13
N PRO A 218 13.79 -6.11 14.15
CA PRO A 218 13.81 -7.56 14.03
C PRO A 218 12.82 -8.06 12.98
N ASP A 219 13.17 -9.14 12.28
CA ASP A 219 12.27 -9.77 11.33
C ASP A 219 11.03 -10.34 12.03
N ALA A 220 9.86 -10.22 11.40
CA ALA A 220 8.60 -10.70 11.96
C ALA A 220 8.62 -12.22 12.24
N ALA A 221 9.34 -12.99 11.42
CA ALA A 221 9.51 -14.43 11.63
C ALA A 221 10.37 -14.72 12.87
N ALA A 222 11.46 -13.98 13.07
CA ALA A 222 12.30 -14.10 14.26
C ALA A 222 11.50 -13.75 15.53
N LEU A 223 10.74 -12.65 15.49
CA LEU A 223 9.88 -12.22 16.60
C LEU A 223 8.81 -13.28 16.93
N ALA A 224 8.21 -13.91 15.92
CA ALA A 224 7.24 -15.00 16.11
C ALA A 224 7.86 -16.26 16.73
N THR A 225 9.12 -16.57 16.39
CA THR A 225 9.88 -17.66 17.01
C THR A 225 10.18 -17.35 18.47
N THR A 226 10.66 -16.15 18.78
CA THR A 226 10.91 -15.66 20.15
C THR A 226 9.64 -15.75 21.00
N ALA A 227 8.50 -15.27 20.48
CA ALA A 227 7.21 -15.33 21.16
C ALA A 227 6.75 -16.76 21.52
N ARG A 228 7.26 -17.79 20.84
CA ARG A 228 6.87 -19.19 21.05
C ARG A 228 7.83 -19.97 21.93
N ILE A 229 9.14 -19.78 21.75
CA ILE A 229 10.16 -20.73 22.23
C ILE A 229 11.19 -20.09 23.18
N ASP A 230 11.28 -18.75 23.27
CA ASP A 230 12.34 -18.08 24.04
C ASP A 230 12.35 -18.49 25.52
N PRO A 231 13.47 -18.95 26.10
CA PRO A 231 13.51 -19.44 27.49
C PRO A 231 13.15 -18.37 28.52
N ASP A 232 13.40 -17.09 28.22
CA ASP A 232 13.05 -15.97 29.10
C ASP A 232 11.57 -15.62 28.94
N LEU A 233 10.82 -15.76 30.03
CA LEU A 233 9.37 -15.53 30.05
C LEU A 233 9.00 -14.07 29.76
N GLU A 234 9.80 -13.11 30.21
CA GLU A 234 9.51 -11.69 30.00
C GLU A 234 9.71 -11.33 28.53
N ARG A 235 10.83 -11.77 27.94
CA ARG A 235 11.09 -11.59 26.50
C ARG A 235 10.06 -12.31 25.65
N ARG A 236 9.65 -13.52 26.02
CA ARG A 236 8.60 -14.26 25.34
C ARG A 236 7.27 -13.52 25.39
N ALA A 237 6.86 -13.01 26.55
CA ALA A 237 5.62 -12.27 26.73
C ALA A 237 5.64 -10.94 25.96
N ALA A 238 6.75 -10.20 26.01
CA ALA A 238 6.94 -8.95 25.27
C ALA A 238 6.89 -9.20 23.75
N ALA A 239 7.60 -10.22 23.26
CA ALA A 239 7.55 -10.62 21.86
C ALA A 239 6.14 -11.05 21.45
N ALA A 240 5.44 -11.85 22.25
CA ALA A 240 4.08 -12.28 21.95
C ALA A 240 3.10 -11.09 21.82
N ALA A 241 3.22 -10.09 22.70
CA ALA A 241 2.43 -8.87 22.61
C ALA A 241 2.78 -8.01 21.38
N GLN A 242 4.02 -8.10 20.89
CA GLN A 242 4.50 -7.39 19.70
C GLN A 242 4.25 -8.14 18.39
N VAL A 243 4.04 -9.46 18.40
CA VAL A 243 3.73 -10.21 17.18
C VAL A 243 2.34 -9.85 16.66
N GLN A 244 1.36 -9.80 17.56
CA GLN A 244 -0.04 -9.67 17.17
C GLN A 244 -0.93 -9.02 18.23
N ALA A 245 -1.93 -8.28 17.74
CA ALA A 245 -3.07 -7.80 18.51
C ALA A 245 -4.35 -8.55 18.13
N GLN A 246 -5.27 -8.62 19.09
CA GLN A 246 -6.56 -9.29 18.92
C GLN A 246 -7.55 -8.42 18.12
N ASP A 247 -8.11 -8.95 17.02
CA ASP A 247 -9.07 -8.20 16.20
C ASP A 247 -10.47 -8.17 16.81
N ARG A 248 -10.87 -7.04 17.40
CA ARG A 248 -12.18 -6.88 18.06
C ARG A 248 -13.37 -6.85 17.10
N ARG A 249 -13.18 -6.69 15.80
CA ARG A 249 -14.23 -6.47 14.78
C ARG A 249 -14.79 -7.76 14.18
N HIS A 250 -14.83 -8.83 14.97
CA HIS A 250 -15.08 -10.19 14.48
C HIS A 250 -16.57 -10.59 14.44
N LEU A 251 -17.45 -9.78 15.03
CA LEU A 251 -18.89 -10.01 15.09
C LEU A 251 -19.62 -9.34 13.91
N PRO A 252 -20.83 -9.80 13.55
CA PRO A 252 -21.66 -9.13 12.55
C PRO A 252 -22.09 -7.72 13.03
N PRO A 253 -22.12 -6.70 12.14
CA PRO A 253 -22.52 -5.35 12.53
C PRO A 253 -24.02 -5.30 12.87
N ASN A 254 -24.41 -4.57 13.90
CA ASN A 254 -25.82 -4.48 14.30
C ASN A 254 -26.68 -3.81 13.21
N LEU A 255 -27.97 -4.19 13.15
CA LEU A 255 -28.91 -3.59 12.21
C LEU A 255 -29.08 -2.09 12.51
N GLY A 256 -29.15 -1.27 11.46
CA GLY A 256 -29.30 0.19 11.61
C GLY A 256 -28.02 0.95 11.98
N THR A 257 -26.90 0.26 12.19
CA THR A 257 -25.61 0.93 12.47
C THR A 257 -24.91 1.42 11.19
N PRO A 258 -24.10 2.49 11.27
CA PRO A 258 -23.34 2.97 10.12
C PRO A 258 -22.33 1.92 9.60
N ALA A 259 -21.89 0.99 10.45
CA ALA A 259 -20.98 -0.09 10.05
C ALA A 259 -21.61 -1.04 9.03
N LEU A 260 -22.90 -1.32 9.14
CA LEU A 260 -23.63 -2.17 8.19
C LEU A 260 -23.65 -1.58 6.78
N ASN A 261 -23.89 -0.27 6.70
CA ASN A 261 -24.01 0.44 5.43
C ASN A 261 -22.66 0.94 4.90
N ARG A 262 -21.57 0.80 5.67
CA ARG A 262 -20.25 1.31 5.29
C ARG A 262 -19.75 0.71 3.98
N ALA A 263 -20.00 -0.58 3.73
CA ALA A 263 -19.66 -1.24 2.48
C ALA A 263 -20.37 -0.64 1.25
N ALA A 264 -21.55 -0.05 1.44
CA ALA A 264 -22.32 0.62 0.39
C ALA A 264 -21.91 2.10 0.19
N THR A 265 -21.04 2.64 1.05
CA THR A 265 -20.49 3.99 0.85
C THR A 265 -19.41 3.99 -0.23
N PRO A 266 -19.17 5.11 -0.94
CA PRO A 266 -18.10 5.19 -1.95
C PRO A 266 -16.72 4.85 -1.37
N ARG A 267 -16.46 5.25 -0.12
CA ARG A 267 -15.20 4.90 0.58
C ARG A 267 -15.08 3.39 0.81
N GLY A 268 -16.16 2.73 1.24
CA GLY A 268 -16.19 1.27 1.41
C GLY A 268 -16.03 0.53 0.09
N ALA A 269 -16.71 0.98 -0.96
CA ALA A 269 -16.64 0.41 -2.30
C ALA A 269 -15.22 0.55 -2.90
N LEU A 270 -14.56 1.71 -2.74
CA LEU A 270 -13.18 1.90 -3.18
C LEU A 270 -12.20 1.03 -2.40
N LEU A 271 -12.38 0.87 -1.08
CA LEU A 271 -11.55 -0.02 -0.27
C LEU A 271 -11.72 -1.47 -0.72
N ALA A 272 -12.97 -1.91 -0.92
CA ALA A 272 -13.29 -3.23 -1.43
C ALA A 272 -12.64 -3.47 -2.81
N LEU A 273 -12.79 -2.52 -3.73
CA LEU A 273 -12.18 -2.60 -5.05
C LEU A 273 -10.65 -2.67 -4.96
N GLY A 274 -10.01 -1.87 -4.09
CA GLY A 274 -8.57 -1.93 -3.87
C GLY A 274 -8.09 -3.29 -3.34
N LEU A 275 -8.84 -3.90 -2.42
CA LEU A 275 -8.56 -5.24 -1.91
C LEU A 275 -8.73 -6.33 -2.98
N ILE A 276 -9.83 -6.26 -3.74
CA ILE A 276 -10.12 -7.18 -4.84
C ILE A 276 -9.03 -7.04 -5.91
N ALA A 277 -8.71 -5.82 -6.34
CA ALA A 277 -7.67 -5.55 -7.32
C ALA A 277 -6.31 -6.09 -6.87
N ARG A 278 -5.93 -5.89 -5.60
CA ARG A 278 -4.68 -6.45 -5.05
C ARG A 278 -4.67 -7.98 -5.10
N SER A 279 -5.81 -8.63 -4.82
CA SER A 279 -5.94 -10.08 -4.95
C SER A 279 -5.88 -10.54 -6.40
N SER A 280 -6.54 -9.81 -7.31
CA SER A 280 -6.54 -10.06 -8.76
C SER A 280 -5.14 -9.94 -9.36
N LEU A 281 -4.32 -8.98 -8.89
CA LEU A 281 -2.91 -8.86 -9.30
C LEU A 281 -2.12 -10.14 -9.02
N VAL A 282 -2.46 -10.91 -7.99
CA VAL A 282 -1.73 -12.13 -7.63
C VAL A 282 -2.36 -13.38 -8.27
N ARG A 283 -3.68 -13.40 -8.43
CA ARG A 283 -4.43 -14.61 -8.78
C ARG A 283 -4.96 -14.65 -10.21
N VAL A 284 -5.33 -13.50 -10.76
CA VAL A 284 -5.96 -13.40 -12.08
C VAL A 284 -4.96 -12.93 -13.12
N LEU A 285 -4.20 -11.88 -12.79
CA LEU A 285 -3.27 -11.26 -13.73
C LEU A 285 -2.24 -12.24 -14.31
N PRO A 286 -1.58 -13.13 -13.52
CA PRO A 286 -0.62 -14.08 -14.08
C PRO A 286 -1.24 -15.04 -15.10
N THR A 287 -2.46 -15.52 -14.83
CA THR A 287 -3.19 -16.40 -15.75
C THR A 287 -3.66 -15.63 -16.98
N ALA A 288 -4.17 -14.41 -16.82
CA ALA A 288 -4.59 -13.56 -17.92
C ALA A 288 -3.41 -13.23 -18.86
N THR A 289 -2.23 -12.92 -18.31
CA THR A 289 -1.03 -12.68 -19.11
C THR A 289 -0.52 -13.94 -19.80
N GLY A 290 -0.59 -15.10 -19.12
CA GLY A 290 -0.21 -16.38 -19.72
C GLY A 290 -1.12 -16.78 -20.87
N LEU A 291 -2.44 -16.67 -20.68
CA LEU A 291 -3.43 -16.90 -21.74
C LEU A 291 -3.25 -15.91 -22.89
N GLY A 292 -3.05 -14.63 -22.58
CA GLY A 292 -2.84 -13.61 -23.61
C GLY A 292 -1.60 -13.88 -24.45
N TRP A 293 -0.47 -14.20 -23.83
CA TRP A 293 0.74 -14.60 -24.54
C TRP A 293 0.51 -15.80 -25.47
N ILE A 294 -0.17 -16.84 -24.99
CA ILE A 294 -0.45 -18.04 -25.80
C ILE A 294 -1.41 -17.72 -26.96
N ILE A 295 -2.55 -17.10 -26.67
CA ILE A 295 -3.59 -16.81 -27.68
C ILE A 295 -3.05 -15.86 -28.74
N PHE A 296 -2.41 -14.76 -28.34
CA PHE A 296 -1.83 -13.80 -29.29
C PHE A 296 -0.60 -14.36 -29.99
N GLY A 297 0.25 -15.15 -29.32
CA GLY A 297 1.38 -15.83 -29.95
C GLY A 297 0.96 -16.80 -31.05
N ILE A 298 -0.05 -17.65 -30.80
CA ILE A 298 -0.61 -18.55 -31.82
C ILE A 298 -1.23 -17.74 -32.97
N THR A 299 -1.91 -16.63 -32.66
CA THR A 299 -2.48 -15.76 -33.69
C THR A 299 -1.39 -15.12 -34.56
N ASP A 300 -0.25 -14.72 -33.98
CA ASP A 300 0.91 -14.22 -34.71
C ASP A 300 1.48 -15.29 -35.66
N VAL A 301 1.64 -16.53 -35.18
CA VAL A 301 2.08 -17.67 -36.01
C VAL A 301 1.16 -17.85 -37.22
N VAL A 302 -0.14 -17.95 -36.99
CA VAL A 302 -1.13 -18.20 -38.06
C VAL A 302 -1.14 -17.05 -39.07
N THR A 303 -1.10 -15.81 -38.59
CA THR A 303 -1.13 -14.63 -39.47
C THR A 303 0.15 -14.49 -40.30
N VAL A 304 1.32 -14.71 -39.72
CA VAL A 304 2.60 -14.65 -40.45
C VAL A 304 2.69 -15.77 -41.49
N ILE A 305 2.35 -17.01 -41.15
CA ILE A 305 2.40 -18.15 -42.10
C ILE A 305 1.40 -17.95 -43.25
N SER A 306 0.18 -17.51 -42.96
CA SER A 306 -0.83 -17.23 -43.99
C SER A 306 -0.45 -16.08 -44.93
N ARG A 307 0.39 -15.15 -44.46
CA ARG A 307 0.90 -14.03 -45.27
C ARG A 307 2.10 -14.41 -46.11
N LEU A 308 2.98 -15.24 -45.57
CA LEU A 308 4.06 -15.85 -46.35
C LEU A 308 3.52 -16.66 -47.53
N SER A 309 2.36 -17.33 -47.37
CA SER A 309 1.73 -18.04 -48.49
C SER A 309 1.05 -17.14 -49.52
N THR A 310 0.86 -15.85 -49.23
CA THR A 310 0.16 -14.87 -50.09
C THR A 310 1.06 -13.73 -50.59
N ASN A 311 2.36 -13.73 -50.25
CA ASN A 311 3.35 -12.69 -50.60
C ASN A 311 3.02 -11.26 -50.14
N GLU A 312 2.09 -11.08 -49.18
CA GLU A 312 1.71 -9.77 -48.63
C GLU A 312 2.31 -9.59 -47.22
N LEU A 313 3.54 -9.06 -47.16
CA LEU A 313 4.29 -8.91 -45.90
C LEU A 313 4.12 -7.53 -45.22
N THR A 314 3.56 -6.52 -45.91
CA THR A 314 3.65 -5.12 -45.47
C THR A 314 2.39 -4.55 -44.79
N ASP A 315 1.18 -5.06 -45.05
CA ASP A 315 -0.05 -4.45 -44.51
C ASP A 315 -0.48 -5.09 -43.20
N MET A 316 0.11 -4.70 -42.07
CA MET A 316 -0.35 -5.15 -40.75
C MET A 316 -1.69 -4.50 -40.38
N THR A 317 -2.80 -5.17 -40.70
CA THR A 317 -4.12 -4.77 -40.23
C THR A 317 -4.26 -5.08 -38.75
N SER A 318 -4.61 -4.07 -37.95
CA SER A 318 -4.85 -4.24 -36.51
C SER A 318 -5.98 -5.26 -36.27
N PRO A 319 -5.74 -6.35 -35.52
CA PRO A 319 -6.76 -7.35 -35.20
C PRO A 319 -7.83 -6.79 -34.26
N LEU A 320 -7.52 -5.73 -33.51
CA LEU A 320 -8.45 -5.01 -32.65
C LEU A 320 -8.97 -3.76 -33.37
N ARG A 321 -10.28 -3.71 -33.57
CA ARG A 321 -10.97 -2.51 -34.09
C ARG A 321 -11.32 -1.60 -32.93
N TRP A 322 -11.23 -0.28 -33.11
CA TRP A 322 -11.56 0.70 -32.06
C TRP A 322 -12.98 0.51 -31.50
N GLN A 323 -13.93 0.05 -32.33
CA GLN A 323 -15.29 -0.27 -31.89
C GLN A 323 -15.32 -1.38 -30.83
N GLN A 324 -14.44 -2.39 -30.92
CA GLN A 324 -14.34 -3.45 -29.92
C GLN A 324 -13.86 -2.89 -28.59
N LEU A 325 -12.90 -1.96 -28.61
CA LEU A 325 -12.40 -1.30 -27.40
C LEU A 325 -13.51 -0.50 -26.71
N VAL A 326 -14.34 0.23 -27.46
CA VAL A 326 -15.45 1.01 -26.90
C VAL A 326 -16.48 0.10 -26.23
N VAL A 327 -16.85 -1.02 -26.86
CA VAL A 327 -17.78 -1.99 -26.28
C VAL A 327 -17.21 -2.62 -25.01
N VAL A 328 -15.95 -3.11 -25.07
CA VAL A 328 -15.29 -3.73 -23.92
C VAL A 328 -15.14 -2.73 -22.77
N ALA A 329 -14.69 -1.51 -23.04
CA ALA A 329 -14.57 -0.45 -22.04
C ALA A 329 -15.93 -0.12 -21.41
N GLY A 330 -16.96 0.07 -22.25
CA GLY A 330 -18.32 0.39 -21.81
C GLY A 330 -18.94 -0.67 -20.90
N VAL A 331 -18.67 -1.95 -21.14
CA VAL A 331 -19.14 -3.05 -20.26
C VAL A 331 -18.23 -3.24 -19.05
N SER A 332 -16.92 -2.98 -19.16
CA SER A 332 -15.99 -3.16 -18.04
C SER A 332 -16.26 -2.20 -16.87
N VAL A 333 -16.67 -0.95 -17.15
CA VAL A 333 -17.00 0.06 -16.13
C VAL A 333 -18.10 -0.41 -15.17
N PRO A 334 -19.30 -0.83 -15.63
CA PRO A 334 -20.34 -1.33 -14.73
C PRO A 334 -19.94 -2.63 -14.04
N VAL A 335 -19.12 -3.50 -14.66
CA VAL A 335 -18.60 -4.72 -13.99
C VAL A 335 -17.67 -4.34 -12.83
N VAL A 336 -16.76 -3.39 -13.02
CA VAL A 336 -15.88 -2.88 -11.95
C VAL A 336 -16.69 -2.23 -10.83
N LEU A 337 -17.74 -1.47 -11.18
CA LEU A 337 -18.65 -0.88 -10.20
C LEU A 337 -19.38 -1.97 -9.40
N ALA A 338 -19.91 -2.99 -10.07
CA ALA A 338 -20.59 -4.11 -9.41
C ALA A 338 -19.64 -4.93 -8.50
N LEU A 339 -18.39 -5.11 -8.91
CA LEU A 339 -17.34 -5.70 -8.07
C LEU A 339 -17.08 -4.85 -6.82
N ALA A 340 -17.05 -3.52 -6.93
CA ALA A 340 -16.84 -2.63 -5.80
C ALA A 340 -17.97 -2.73 -4.74
N PHE A 341 -19.22 -2.90 -5.18
CA PHE A 341 -20.39 -3.05 -4.30
C PHE A 341 -20.69 -4.50 -3.88
N THR A 342 -19.88 -5.47 -4.32
CA THR A 342 -20.08 -6.88 -4.02
C THR A 342 -20.14 -7.17 -2.50
N PRO A 343 -19.29 -6.59 -1.63
CA PRO A 343 -19.39 -6.83 -0.19
C PRO A 343 -20.68 -6.31 0.43
N ALA A 344 -21.23 -5.19 -0.06
CA ALA A 344 -22.49 -4.65 0.43
C ALA A 344 -23.64 -5.63 0.15
N LEU A 345 -23.74 -6.11 -1.08
CA LEU A 345 -24.74 -7.10 -1.49
C LEU A 345 -24.58 -8.41 -0.72
N ALA A 346 -23.35 -8.90 -0.56
CA ALA A 346 -23.07 -10.13 0.17
C ALA A 346 -23.44 -10.05 1.67
N VAL A 347 -23.22 -8.91 2.32
CA VAL A 347 -23.64 -8.69 3.71
C VAL A 347 -25.15 -8.64 3.86
N MET A 348 -25.86 -8.04 2.89
CA MET A 348 -27.34 -8.05 2.88
C MET A 348 -27.89 -9.48 2.70
N LEU A 349 -27.36 -10.23 1.73
CA LEU A 349 -27.80 -11.60 1.43
C LEU A 349 -27.42 -12.62 2.51
N SER A 350 -26.42 -12.31 3.35
CA SER A 350 -26.01 -13.16 4.48
C SER A 350 -26.74 -12.85 5.80
N ALA A 351 -27.65 -11.87 5.82
CA ALA A 351 -28.30 -11.41 7.06
C ALA A 351 -29.00 -12.53 7.86
N SER A 352 -29.59 -13.53 7.19
CA SER A 352 -30.23 -14.69 7.84
C SER A 352 -29.28 -15.60 8.61
N GLN A 353 -27.96 -15.48 8.41
CA GLN A 353 -26.95 -16.30 9.09
C GLN A 353 -26.41 -15.66 10.38
N ARG A 354 -26.87 -14.46 10.74
CA ARG A 354 -26.44 -13.73 11.95
C ARG A 354 -26.77 -14.49 13.23
N GLU A 355 -27.89 -15.19 13.24
CA GLU A 355 -28.36 -15.99 14.38
C GLU A 355 -27.57 -17.28 14.59
N ARG A 356 -26.55 -17.56 13.76
CA ARG A 356 -25.70 -18.76 13.84
C ARG A 356 -24.26 -18.40 14.23
N VAL A 357 -24.09 -17.29 14.95
CA VAL A 357 -22.81 -16.85 15.49
C VAL A 357 -22.80 -17.19 16.98
N ASP A 358 -21.95 -18.16 17.32
CA ASP A 358 -22.02 -18.84 18.63
C ASP A 358 -20.78 -18.57 19.51
N ASP A 359 -19.77 -17.85 19.01
CA ASP A 359 -18.51 -17.57 19.73
C ASP A 359 -18.15 -16.08 19.71
N LEU A 360 -17.71 -15.59 20.86
CA LEU A 360 -17.22 -14.24 21.13
C LEU A 360 -15.70 -14.13 21.00
N ARG A 361 -15.01 -15.26 20.76
CA ARG A 361 -13.56 -15.29 20.64
C ARG A 361 -13.12 -14.96 19.23
N THR A 362 -11.97 -14.33 19.15
CA THR A 362 -11.34 -13.95 17.90
C THR A 362 -10.35 -15.02 17.47
N HIS A 363 -10.41 -15.43 16.20
CA HIS A 363 -9.50 -16.41 15.64
C HIS A 363 -8.69 -15.80 14.49
N GLU A 364 -7.39 -16.07 14.45
CA GLU A 364 -6.51 -15.58 13.38
C GLU A 364 -6.79 -16.33 12.07
N SER A 365 -6.80 -17.66 12.13
CA SER A 365 -6.92 -18.48 10.93
C SER A 365 -8.34 -18.42 10.34
N TRP A 366 -8.41 -18.21 9.02
CA TRP A 366 -9.68 -18.21 8.28
C TRP A 366 -10.48 -19.50 8.51
N ILE A 367 -9.81 -20.66 8.59
CA ILE A 367 -10.47 -21.95 8.76
C ILE A 367 -11.26 -22.00 10.07
N HIS A 368 -10.68 -21.51 11.17
CA HIS A 368 -11.38 -21.44 12.46
C HIS A 368 -12.48 -20.38 12.42
N ARG A 369 -12.20 -19.18 11.89
CA ARG A 369 -13.20 -18.13 11.74
C ARG A 369 -14.42 -18.60 10.96
N ALA A 370 -14.23 -19.26 9.83
CA ALA A 370 -15.32 -19.68 8.96
C ALA A 370 -16.22 -20.77 9.58
N ARG A 371 -15.65 -21.61 10.46
CA ARG A 371 -16.41 -22.64 11.19
C ARG A 371 -17.29 -22.03 12.28
N VAL A 372 -16.79 -21.00 12.93
CA VAL A 372 -17.37 -20.42 14.15
C VAL A 372 -18.27 -19.23 13.85
N ASN A 373 -17.95 -18.45 12.82
CA ASN A 373 -18.75 -17.33 12.34
C ASN A 373 -19.36 -17.68 10.97
N ARG A 374 -20.54 -18.30 11.01
CA ARG A 374 -21.33 -18.71 9.82
C ARG A 374 -21.74 -17.52 8.96
N TRP A 375 -21.95 -16.35 9.57
CA TRP A 375 -22.27 -15.13 8.84
C TRP A 375 -21.08 -14.63 8.01
N GLU A 376 -19.90 -14.51 8.63
CA GLU A 376 -18.68 -14.06 7.95
C GLU A 376 -18.29 -15.02 6.82
N SER A 377 -18.38 -16.33 7.04
CA SER A 377 -18.11 -17.32 5.99
C SER A 377 -19.07 -17.20 4.82
N ARG A 378 -20.37 -17.03 5.07
CA ARG A 378 -21.37 -16.87 4.01
C ARG A 378 -21.19 -15.56 3.25
N ALA A 379 -20.93 -14.45 3.94
CA ALA A 379 -20.68 -13.16 3.30
C ALA A 379 -19.46 -13.22 2.36
N VAL A 380 -18.37 -13.83 2.82
CA VAL A 380 -17.16 -14.00 2.01
C VAL A 380 -17.40 -14.93 0.81
N GLU A 381 -18.10 -16.05 1.01
CA GLU A 381 -18.47 -16.99 -0.07
C GLU A 381 -19.32 -16.29 -1.14
N LEU A 382 -20.32 -15.51 -0.73
CA LEU A 382 -21.16 -14.73 -1.62
C LEU A 382 -20.37 -13.67 -2.38
N CYS A 383 -19.35 -13.06 -1.76
CA CYS A 383 -18.46 -12.14 -2.49
C CYS A 383 -17.74 -12.85 -3.64
N GLY A 384 -17.32 -14.10 -3.43
CA GLY A 384 -16.71 -14.91 -4.48
C GLY A 384 -17.69 -15.24 -5.61
N TRP A 385 -18.89 -15.70 -5.28
CA TRP A 385 -19.94 -16.02 -6.26
C TRP A 385 -20.40 -14.80 -7.05
N LEU A 386 -20.63 -13.67 -6.38
CA LEU A 386 -21.00 -12.42 -7.05
C LEU A 386 -19.86 -11.91 -7.93
N GLY A 387 -18.60 -11.98 -7.45
CA GLY A 387 -17.44 -11.60 -8.25
C GLY A 387 -17.31 -12.42 -9.53
N PHE A 388 -17.54 -13.74 -9.46
CA PHE A 388 -17.66 -14.61 -10.63
C PHE A 388 -18.81 -14.16 -11.54
N LEU A 389 -20.02 -13.99 -10.97
CA LEU A 389 -21.23 -13.68 -11.73
C LEU A 389 -21.11 -12.37 -12.51
N TRP A 390 -20.55 -11.32 -11.91
CA TRP A 390 -20.38 -10.02 -12.58
C TRP A 390 -19.45 -10.09 -13.77
N VAL A 391 -18.33 -10.80 -13.65
CA VAL A 391 -17.36 -10.95 -14.74
C VAL A 391 -17.90 -11.88 -15.80
N PHE A 392 -18.58 -12.96 -15.41
CA PHE A 392 -19.25 -13.88 -16.32
C PHE A 392 -20.32 -13.15 -17.13
N ALA A 393 -21.23 -12.43 -16.47
CA ALA A 393 -22.26 -11.64 -17.13
C ALA A 393 -21.66 -10.58 -18.04
N GLY A 394 -20.62 -9.87 -17.60
CA GLY A 394 -19.89 -8.91 -18.43
C GLY A 394 -19.30 -9.53 -19.70
N ALA A 395 -18.66 -10.70 -19.57
CA ALA A 395 -18.11 -11.42 -20.71
C ALA A 395 -19.19 -11.91 -21.70
N VAL A 396 -20.33 -12.40 -21.19
CA VAL A 396 -21.49 -12.77 -22.02
C VAL A 396 -22.03 -11.54 -22.77
N VAL A 397 -22.25 -10.42 -22.06
CA VAL A 397 -22.75 -9.18 -22.67
C VAL A 397 -21.79 -8.67 -23.74
N ILE A 398 -20.48 -8.67 -23.48
CA ILE A 398 -19.46 -8.32 -24.49
C ILE A 398 -19.59 -9.24 -25.71
N GLY A 399 -19.65 -10.55 -25.51
CA GLY A 399 -19.78 -11.51 -26.61
C GLY A 399 -21.03 -11.28 -27.45
N VAL A 400 -22.18 -11.06 -26.81
CA VAL A 400 -23.45 -10.76 -27.49
C VAL A 400 -23.38 -9.45 -28.25
N LEU A 401 -22.93 -8.36 -27.62
CA LEU A 401 -22.85 -7.04 -28.27
C LEU A 401 -21.90 -7.06 -29.47
N LEU A 402 -20.72 -7.66 -29.35
CA LEU A 402 -19.77 -7.76 -30.45
C LEU A 402 -20.31 -8.61 -31.62
N GLY A 403 -21.07 -9.66 -31.32
CA GLY A 403 -21.75 -10.47 -32.33
C GLY A 403 -22.88 -9.72 -33.04
N GLN A 404 -23.74 -9.02 -32.29
CA GLN A 404 -24.85 -8.24 -32.86
C GLN A 404 -24.36 -7.09 -33.74
N LEU A 405 -23.25 -6.46 -33.36
CA LEU A 405 -22.65 -5.39 -34.16
C LEU A 405 -21.87 -5.91 -35.39
N GLN A 406 -21.76 -7.24 -35.57
CA GLN A 406 -20.98 -7.89 -36.64
C GLN A 406 -19.49 -7.49 -36.62
N ILE A 407 -18.94 -7.26 -35.41
CA ILE A 407 -17.54 -6.88 -35.18
C ILE A 407 -16.77 -8.04 -34.51
N SER A 408 -17.44 -9.15 -34.20
CA SER A 408 -16.82 -10.34 -33.63
C SER A 408 -15.92 -11.07 -34.63
N SER A 409 -14.77 -11.54 -34.15
CA SER A 409 -13.86 -12.44 -34.86
C SER A 409 -13.73 -13.78 -34.14
N ALA A 410 -13.13 -14.79 -34.79
CA ALA A 410 -12.78 -16.05 -34.12
C ALA A 410 -11.93 -15.82 -32.87
N LEU A 411 -10.97 -14.88 -32.94
CA LEU A 411 -10.16 -14.45 -31.80
C LEU A 411 -11.01 -13.86 -30.66
N THR A 412 -12.05 -13.10 -30.99
CA THR A 412 -13.01 -12.58 -29.99
C THR A 412 -13.73 -13.74 -29.29
N GLY A 413 -14.17 -14.75 -30.04
CA GLY A 413 -14.81 -15.94 -29.48
C GLY A 413 -13.90 -16.71 -28.51
N VAL A 414 -12.62 -16.87 -28.87
CA VAL A 414 -11.61 -17.50 -27.98
C VAL A 414 -11.45 -16.71 -26.69
N TRP A 415 -11.37 -15.38 -26.75
CA TRP A 415 -11.27 -14.53 -25.57
C TRP A 415 -12.52 -14.57 -24.68
N VAL A 416 -13.71 -14.56 -25.28
CA VAL A 416 -14.97 -14.74 -24.53
C VAL A 416 -14.99 -16.10 -23.84
N ALA A 417 -14.63 -17.18 -24.53
CA ALA A 417 -14.56 -18.51 -23.93
C ALA A 417 -13.54 -18.57 -22.78
N ALA A 418 -12.33 -18.01 -22.97
CA ALA A 418 -11.31 -17.92 -21.92
C ALA A 418 -11.79 -17.08 -20.72
N ALA A 419 -12.53 -16.00 -20.96
CA ALA A 419 -13.09 -15.18 -19.91
C ALA A 419 -14.14 -15.95 -19.10
N LEU A 420 -15.06 -16.67 -19.75
CA LEU A 420 -16.12 -17.43 -19.09
C LEU A 420 -15.59 -18.65 -18.32
N LEU A 421 -14.65 -19.40 -18.91
CA LEU A 421 -14.17 -20.67 -18.37
C LEU A 421 -13.02 -20.51 -17.37
N VAL A 422 -12.23 -19.43 -17.47
CA VAL A 422 -11.01 -19.27 -16.67
C VAL A 422 -11.01 -17.97 -15.87
N LEU A 423 -11.15 -16.81 -16.52
CA LEU A 423 -10.94 -15.53 -15.83
C LEU A 423 -12.07 -15.20 -14.85
N ALA A 424 -13.33 -15.47 -15.19
CA ALA A 424 -14.46 -15.24 -14.29
C ALA A 424 -14.36 -16.11 -13.02
N PRO A 425 -14.13 -17.43 -13.08
CA PRO A 425 -13.90 -18.25 -11.89
C PRO A 425 -12.73 -17.76 -11.02
N LEU A 426 -11.61 -17.39 -11.66
CA LEU A 426 -10.44 -16.87 -10.95
C LEU A 426 -10.73 -15.52 -10.27
N GLN A 427 -11.53 -14.66 -10.90
CA GLN A 427 -11.93 -13.38 -10.31
C GLN A 427 -12.88 -13.59 -9.12
N GLY A 428 -13.78 -14.58 -9.18
CA GLY A 428 -14.56 -15.00 -8.02
C GLY A 428 -13.66 -15.49 -6.87
N TYR A 429 -12.67 -16.32 -7.17
CA TYR A 429 -11.67 -16.76 -6.19
C TYR A 429 -10.84 -15.60 -5.62
N ALA A 430 -10.49 -14.61 -6.44
CA ALA A 430 -9.81 -13.39 -6.01
C ALA A 430 -10.66 -12.55 -5.05
N ALA A 431 -11.96 -12.41 -5.33
CA ALA A 431 -12.90 -11.69 -4.48
C ALA A 431 -13.13 -12.39 -3.13
N ASP A 432 -13.37 -13.71 -3.11
CA ASP A 432 -13.45 -14.52 -1.89
C ASP A 432 -12.22 -14.30 -1.02
N THR A 433 -11.03 -14.48 -1.58
CA THR A 433 -9.78 -14.38 -0.82
C THR A 433 -9.44 -12.96 -0.36
N ALA A 434 -9.80 -11.94 -1.12
CA ALA A 434 -9.72 -10.55 -0.66
C ALA A 434 -10.58 -10.35 0.58
N MET A 435 -11.83 -10.82 0.55
CA MET A 435 -12.78 -10.63 1.64
C MET A 435 -12.46 -11.48 2.88
N ARG A 436 -11.81 -12.65 2.74
CA ARG A 436 -11.29 -13.42 3.89
C ARG A 436 -10.40 -12.61 4.81
N THR A 437 -9.65 -11.65 4.26
CA THR A 437 -8.69 -10.84 5.00
C THR A 437 -9.17 -9.42 5.27
N GLY A 438 -9.94 -8.82 4.35
CA GLY A 438 -10.28 -7.41 4.42
C GLY A 438 -11.77 -7.07 4.55
N LEU A 439 -12.69 -8.05 4.65
CA LEU A 439 -14.12 -7.76 4.82
C LEU A 439 -14.38 -6.85 6.03
N ARG A 440 -13.66 -7.08 7.14
CA ARG A 440 -13.77 -6.28 8.36
C ARG A 440 -13.28 -4.85 8.16
N ASP A 441 -12.27 -4.64 7.32
CA ASP A 441 -11.77 -3.31 6.99
C ASP A 441 -12.79 -2.52 6.14
N VAL A 442 -13.51 -3.23 5.25
CA VAL A 442 -14.61 -2.63 4.45
C VAL A 442 -15.79 -2.21 5.34
N LEU A 443 -16.16 -3.04 6.33
CA LEU A 443 -17.35 -2.81 7.16
C LEU A 443 -17.10 -1.86 8.33
N TYR A 444 -15.99 -2.01 9.04
CA TYR A 444 -15.72 -1.26 10.26
C TYR A 444 -14.71 -0.13 10.06
N GLY A 445 -13.91 -0.16 9.00
CA GLY A 445 -12.73 0.72 8.84
C GLY A 445 -11.45 0.03 9.31
N PRO A 446 -10.31 0.72 9.37
CA PRO A 446 -9.01 0.11 9.65
C PRO A 446 -8.94 -0.49 11.07
N ALA A 447 -8.11 -1.53 11.23
CA ALA A 447 -8.04 -2.29 12.48
C ALA A 447 -7.48 -1.49 13.67
N GLY A 448 -6.53 -0.59 13.38
CA GLY A 448 -5.86 0.26 14.37
C GLY A 448 -6.81 1.19 15.14
N ASP A 449 -8.00 1.45 14.60
CA ASP A 449 -9.04 2.26 15.27
C ASP A 449 -9.70 1.50 16.43
N TYR A 450 -9.56 0.18 16.50
CA TYR A 450 -10.27 -0.69 17.45
C TYR A 450 -9.34 -1.52 18.34
N MET A 451 -8.15 -1.84 17.83
CA MET A 451 -7.11 -2.49 18.62
C MET A 451 -5.74 -2.10 18.10
N ARG A 452 -4.85 -1.74 19.04
CA ARG A 452 -3.44 -1.47 18.77
C ARG A 452 -2.58 -2.58 19.35
N ARG A 453 -1.55 -2.95 18.61
CA ARG A 453 -0.55 -3.91 19.07
C ARG A 453 0.45 -3.21 19.98
N LYS A 454 0.92 -3.89 21.02
CA LYS A 454 2.06 -3.37 21.80
C LYS A 454 3.28 -3.32 20.87
N SER A 455 3.89 -2.16 20.74
CA SER A 455 5.07 -1.96 19.92
C SER A 455 5.94 -0.94 20.63
N PRO A 456 7.26 -1.16 20.72
CA PRO A 456 8.18 -0.15 21.24
C PRO A 456 8.21 1.11 20.37
N TYR A 457 7.58 1.07 19.19
CA TYR A 457 7.54 2.15 18.23
C TYR A 457 6.12 2.55 17.84
N VAL A 458 5.85 3.85 17.84
CA VAL A 458 4.60 4.49 17.38
C VAL A 458 4.74 5.06 15.97
N LEU A 459 5.92 5.56 15.60
CA LEU A 459 6.15 6.25 14.33
C LEU A 459 7.43 5.77 13.64
N VAL A 460 7.43 5.71 12.30
CA VAL A 460 8.62 5.33 11.54
C VAL A 460 9.64 6.46 11.46
N ALA A 461 9.23 7.66 11.11
CA ALA A 461 10.09 8.84 11.06
C ALA A 461 9.27 10.11 11.34
N PRO A 462 9.87 11.17 11.92
CA PRO A 462 9.16 12.40 12.21
C PRO A 462 8.67 13.07 10.92
N ASP A 463 7.53 13.77 11.02
CA ASP A 463 6.95 14.49 9.88
C ASP A 463 7.83 15.67 9.45
N VAL A 464 8.37 16.40 10.43
CA VAL A 464 9.26 17.56 10.29
C VAL A 464 10.44 17.41 11.26
N GLY A 465 11.64 17.82 10.81
CA GLY A 465 12.85 17.82 11.62
C GLY A 465 13.43 16.43 11.88
N THR A 466 14.27 16.34 12.90
CA THR A 466 14.81 15.09 13.42
C THR A 466 14.10 14.66 14.71
N ARG A 467 14.30 13.40 15.10
CA ARG A 467 13.79 12.84 16.36
C ARG A 467 14.38 13.59 17.56
N SER A 468 15.66 13.96 17.51
CA SER A 468 16.32 14.79 18.52
C SER A 468 15.78 16.22 18.55
N ASP A 469 15.43 16.82 17.41
CA ASP A 469 14.76 18.14 17.41
C ASP A 469 13.37 18.06 18.06
N ARG A 470 12.60 16.99 17.78
CA ARG A 470 11.32 16.75 18.46
C ARG A 470 11.48 16.55 19.97
N ALA A 471 12.61 16.03 20.44
CA ALA A 471 12.89 15.92 21.87
C ALA A 471 13.02 17.28 22.56
N LYS A 472 13.35 18.33 21.80
CA LYS A 472 13.46 19.70 22.29
C LYS A 472 12.14 20.47 22.23
N ASP A 473 11.14 19.94 21.52
CA ASP A 473 9.83 20.59 21.39
C ASP A 473 9.13 20.66 22.76
N PRO A 474 8.78 21.86 23.25
CA PRO A 474 8.11 22.03 24.54
C PRO A 474 6.77 21.29 24.62
N ALA A 475 6.03 21.17 23.52
CA ALA A 475 4.76 20.46 23.50
C ALA A 475 4.94 18.94 23.65
N VAL A 476 5.99 18.38 23.02
CA VAL A 476 6.34 16.95 23.15
C VAL A 476 6.85 16.65 24.56
N ARG A 477 7.68 17.54 25.13
CA ARG A 477 8.15 17.42 26.52
C ARG A 477 7.00 17.49 27.53
N ALA A 478 6.07 18.43 27.34
CA ALA A 478 4.88 18.54 28.19
C ALA A 478 3.99 17.29 28.09
N ALA A 479 3.80 16.76 26.88
CA ALA A 479 3.05 15.52 26.68
C ALA A 479 3.74 14.31 27.33
N LEU A 480 5.07 14.21 27.23
CA LEU A 480 5.86 13.17 27.90
C LEU A 480 5.73 13.26 29.43
N ARG A 481 5.83 14.46 30.01
CA ARG A 481 5.61 14.66 31.46
C ARG A 481 4.22 14.22 31.89
N ARG A 482 3.17 14.60 31.15
CA ARG A 482 1.79 14.17 31.44
C ARG A 482 1.64 12.66 31.40
N ARG A 483 2.31 11.97 30.46
CA ARG A 483 2.32 10.50 30.41
C ARG A 483 3.02 9.90 31.64
N LEU A 484 4.22 10.39 31.98
CA LEU A 484 4.99 9.92 33.13
C LEU A 484 4.28 10.18 34.47
N GLN A 485 3.57 11.31 34.61
CA GLN A 485 2.73 11.61 35.77
C GLN A 485 1.53 10.67 35.89
N GLY A 486 1.03 10.12 34.77
CA GLY A 486 -0.03 9.11 34.75
C GLY A 486 0.46 7.72 35.15
N ASP A 487 1.74 7.39 34.91
CA ASP A 487 2.38 6.11 35.22
C ASP A 487 3.09 6.12 36.60
N ALA A 488 2.49 6.83 37.57
CA ALA A 488 3.08 7.34 38.81
C ALA A 488 3.90 6.39 39.71
N ASP A 489 3.85 5.07 39.53
CA ASP A 489 4.54 4.10 40.41
C ASP A 489 5.99 3.77 40.00
N ALA A 490 6.46 4.13 38.79
CA ALA A 490 7.76 3.66 38.29
C ALA A 490 8.82 4.73 37.95
N HIS A 491 8.42 5.98 37.62
CA HIS A 491 9.33 6.94 36.95
C HIS A 491 9.41 8.34 37.61
N ALA A 492 9.06 8.47 38.89
CA ALA A 492 9.08 9.77 39.60
C ALA A 492 10.46 10.46 39.56
N LEU A 493 11.57 9.71 39.57
CA LEU A 493 12.94 10.25 39.54
C LEU A 493 13.35 10.77 38.15
N GLU A 494 12.85 10.20 37.06
CA GLU A 494 13.16 10.64 35.69
C GLU A 494 12.47 11.98 35.35
N ILE A 495 11.34 12.27 36.00
CA ILE A 495 10.65 13.57 35.87
C ILE A 495 11.50 14.69 36.51
N PHE A 496 12.16 14.41 37.63
CA PHE A 496 13.04 15.37 38.31
C PHE A 496 14.35 15.64 37.54
N ASP A 497 14.93 14.62 36.90
CA ASP A 497 16.15 14.78 36.08
C ASP A 497 15.91 15.59 34.79
N LEU A 498 14.71 15.52 34.21
CA LEU A 498 14.30 16.37 33.08
C LEU A 498 14.18 17.85 33.46
N ASP A 499 13.90 18.14 34.73
CA ASP A 499 13.77 19.52 35.25
C ASP A 499 15.12 20.06 35.78
N ALA A 500 16.07 19.20 36.16
CA ALA A 500 17.39 19.60 36.65
C ALA A 500 18.39 19.99 35.54
N ALA A 501 18.11 19.66 34.27
CA ALA A 501 18.99 19.91 33.12
C ALA A 501 19.02 21.38 32.61
N GLY A 502 18.45 22.34 33.35
CA GLY A 502 18.82 23.77 33.22
C GLY A 502 18.15 24.58 32.11
N GLU A 503 17.10 24.10 31.45
CA GLU A 503 16.23 24.95 30.60
C GLU A 503 14.93 25.23 31.37
N ARG A 504 14.81 26.44 31.95
CA ARG A 504 13.60 26.91 32.63
C ARG A 504 12.40 26.92 31.67
N LEU A 505 11.63 25.83 31.70
CA LEU A 505 10.38 25.62 30.98
C LEU A 505 9.17 25.85 31.91
N TRP A 506 9.18 26.96 32.63
CA TRP A 506 8.11 27.35 33.54
C TRP A 506 7.48 28.62 32.95
N VAL A 507 6.32 28.47 32.32
CA VAL A 507 5.36 29.58 32.27
C VAL A 507 4.48 29.37 33.49
N ASP A 508 4.45 30.35 34.37
CA ASP A 508 3.60 30.34 35.55
C ASP A 508 2.13 30.39 35.09
N ASP A 509 1.35 29.35 35.42
CA ASP A 509 -0.07 29.25 35.07
C ASP A 509 -0.91 30.41 35.67
N SER A 510 -0.33 31.20 36.57
CA SER A 510 -0.94 32.39 37.15
C SER A 510 -0.76 33.68 36.33
N GLU A 511 0.05 33.67 35.25
CA GLU A 511 0.21 34.84 34.39
C GLU A 511 -0.96 35.01 33.39
N PRO A 512 -1.43 36.26 33.19
CA PRO A 512 -2.53 36.54 32.27
C PRO A 512 -2.13 36.21 30.82
N GLY A 513 -2.68 35.12 30.28
CA GLY A 513 -2.43 34.63 28.91
C GLY A 513 -1.97 33.18 28.83
N ALA A 514 -1.52 32.57 29.94
CA ALA A 514 -1.03 31.18 29.96
C ALA A 514 -2.10 30.13 29.60
N THR A 515 -3.38 30.44 29.83
CA THR A 515 -4.51 29.53 29.58
C THR A 515 -5.22 29.74 28.24
N ASP A 516 -4.93 30.80 27.49
CA ASP A 516 -5.69 31.21 26.31
C ASP A 516 -4.86 31.00 25.02
N THR A 517 -4.66 29.73 24.64
CA THR A 517 -4.02 29.34 23.36
C THR A 517 -5.01 29.28 22.18
N ALA A 518 -6.27 29.66 22.41
CA ALA A 518 -7.30 29.64 21.38
C ALA A 518 -7.23 30.92 20.52
N VAL A 519 -6.83 30.77 19.26
CA VAL A 519 -6.91 31.87 18.27
C VAL A 519 -8.38 32.17 18.00
N ARG A 520 -8.89 33.28 18.54
CA ARG A 520 -10.26 33.74 18.27
C ARG A 520 -10.29 34.51 16.95
N GLU A 521 -11.31 34.25 16.14
CA GLU A 521 -11.50 34.85 14.82
C GLU A 521 -11.52 36.39 14.87
N ALA A 522 -11.96 36.96 15.99
CA ALA A 522 -11.99 38.40 16.25
C ALA A 522 -10.60 39.05 16.42
N ASP A 523 -9.57 38.29 16.82
CA ASP A 523 -8.22 38.81 17.04
C ASP A 523 -7.37 38.74 15.76
N LEU A 524 -7.65 37.74 14.91
CA LEU A 524 -7.18 37.66 13.52
C LEU A 524 -7.67 38.85 12.69
N ALA A 525 -8.93 39.24 12.84
CA ALA A 525 -9.50 40.41 12.17
C ALA A 525 -8.86 41.74 12.59
N ARG A 526 -8.18 41.79 13.75
CA ARG A 526 -7.45 42.96 14.26
C ARG A 526 -5.94 42.87 14.04
N GLY A 527 -5.45 41.84 13.36
CA GLY A 527 -4.03 41.65 13.04
C GLY A 527 -3.14 41.34 14.25
N ARG A 528 -3.70 40.91 15.39
CA ARG A 528 -2.92 40.50 16.57
C ARG A 528 -2.78 38.98 16.58
N LEU A 529 -1.57 38.50 16.30
CA LEU A 529 -1.21 37.10 16.50
C LEU A 529 -0.74 36.90 17.95
N PRO A 530 -0.97 35.71 18.55
CA PRO A 530 -0.33 35.33 19.80
C PRO A 530 1.20 35.43 19.66
N ASP A 531 1.88 35.99 20.64
CA ASP A 531 3.35 36.07 20.64
C ASP A 531 3.91 34.66 20.88
N PHE A 532 4.58 34.12 19.87
CA PHE A 532 5.16 32.77 19.89
C PHE A 532 6.62 32.75 20.39
N GLY A 533 7.08 33.83 21.04
CA GLY A 533 8.41 33.88 21.66
C GLY A 533 9.54 34.12 20.66
N GLY A 534 9.35 35.06 19.72
CA GLY A 534 10.44 35.52 18.86
C GLY A 534 11.52 36.31 19.62
N GLU A 535 12.67 36.55 18.98
CA GLU A 535 13.71 37.43 19.55
C GLU A 535 13.15 38.85 19.76
N GLY A 536 13.20 39.33 21.02
CA GLY A 536 12.59 40.59 21.46
C GLY A 536 11.26 40.44 22.19
N SER A 537 10.76 39.21 22.36
CA SER A 537 9.59 38.89 23.17
C SER A 537 9.86 39.08 24.67
N SER A 538 8.84 39.49 25.43
CA SER A 538 8.88 39.50 26.90
C SER A 538 9.09 38.10 27.48
N PHE A 539 8.76 37.05 26.73
CA PHE A 539 8.98 35.65 27.11
C PHE A 539 10.40 35.15 26.87
N THR A 540 11.22 35.84 26.06
CA THR A 540 12.61 35.45 25.77
C THR A 540 13.65 36.42 26.35
N GLY A 541 13.23 37.36 27.21
CA GLY A 541 14.14 38.28 27.92
C GLY A 541 14.62 39.46 27.07
N GLY A 542 13.76 40.01 26.20
CA GLY A 542 14.10 41.16 25.36
C GLY A 542 14.04 42.51 26.09
N GLY A 543 15.20 43.09 26.41
CA GLY A 543 15.39 44.54 26.56
C GLY A 543 15.20 45.13 27.96
N GLN A 544 16.23 45.06 28.81
CA GLN A 544 16.32 45.95 29.98
C GLN A 544 16.62 47.38 29.52
N GLU A 545 15.62 48.27 29.59
CA GLU A 545 15.88 49.66 29.97
C GLU A 545 15.81 49.78 31.50
N PRO A 546 16.65 50.61 32.14
CA PRO A 546 16.82 50.61 33.58
C PRO A 546 15.65 51.35 34.25
N ALA A 547 14.75 50.60 34.88
CA ALA A 547 13.70 51.17 35.72
C ALA A 547 14.13 51.18 37.20
N GLU A 548 13.93 52.35 37.80
CA GLU A 548 14.30 52.81 39.13
C GLU A 548 13.97 51.87 40.30
N PHE A 549 14.80 52.00 41.33
CA PHE A 549 14.65 51.44 42.68
C PHE A 549 13.21 51.51 43.22
N GLY A 550 12.61 50.34 43.42
CA GLY A 550 11.42 50.14 44.23
C GLY A 550 11.60 48.89 45.10
N GLU A 551 11.70 49.08 46.41
CA GLU A 551 11.96 48.05 47.41
C GLU A 551 10.99 46.86 47.31
N SER A 552 11.51 45.66 47.07
CA SER A 552 10.84 44.40 47.40
C SER A 552 11.51 43.76 48.61
N ARG A 553 10.81 43.82 49.75
CA ARG A 553 11.08 42.98 50.91
C ARG A 553 10.85 41.52 50.50
N HIS A 554 11.94 40.74 50.50
CA HIS A 554 12.08 39.28 50.58
C HIS A 554 13.10 38.78 49.54
N GLY A 555 14.37 39.09 49.78
CA GLY A 555 15.50 38.48 49.07
C GLY A 555 15.86 37.12 49.64
N ILE A 556 15.99 36.14 48.74
CA ILE A 556 16.65 34.84 48.99
C ILE A 556 18.16 35.11 49.10
N PRO A 557 18.90 34.53 50.06
CA PRO A 557 20.33 34.82 50.21
C PRO A 557 21.17 34.17 49.11
N ASP A 558 22.00 34.97 48.43
CA ASP A 558 22.81 34.54 47.27
C ASP A 558 24.16 33.90 47.63
N SER A 559 24.43 33.50 48.88
CA SER A 559 25.66 32.74 49.18
C SER A 559 25.66 31.97 50.50
N VAL A 560 26.43 30.88 50.51
CA VAL A 560 26.57 29.87 51.58
C VAL A 560 27.22 30.42 52.88
N SER A 561 27.61 31.70 52.93
CA SER A 561 28.15 32.35 54.14
C SER A 561 27.09 32.94 55.08
N GLY A 562 25.82 32.98 54.70
CA GLY A 562 24.73 33.59 55.51
C GLY A 562 24.13 32.72 56.62
N LEU A 563 24.64 31.50 56.86
CA LEU A 563 24.03 30.50 57.74
C LEU A 563 24.57 30.46 59.18
N ARG A 564 25.28 31.48 59.67
CA ARG A 564 25.95 31.42 61.00
C ARG A 564 25.49 32.36 62.11
N ASP A 565 24.65 33.36 61.87
CA ASP A 565 24.26 34.32 62.92
C ASP A 565 22.76 34.31 63.26
N LEU A 566 22.22 33.14 63.61
CA LEU A 566 20.92 33.02 64.30
C LEU A 566 21.01 32.01 65.45
N ARG A 567 21.80 32.37 66.45
CA ARG A 567 21.69 31.87 67.83
C ARG A 567 21.92 33.06 68.77
N ASP A 568 20.82 33.68 69.18
CA ASP A 568 20.46 34.00 70.57
C ASP A 568 19.03 34.54 70.63
#